data_AF-A0A037ZM71-F1
#
_entry.id   AF-A0A037ZM71-F1
#
_cell.length_a   1.000
_cell.length_b   1.000
_cell.length_c   1.000
_cell.angle_alpha   90.00
_cell.angle_beta   90.00
_cell.angle_gamma   90.00
#
_symmetry.space_group_name_H-M   'P 1'
#
loop_
_entity.id
_entity.type
_entity.pdbx_description
1 polymer ?
#
loop_
_entity_poly.entity_id
_entity_poly.type
_entity_poly.pdbx_seq_one_letter_code
_entity_poly.pdbx_strand_id
1 'polypeptide(L)'
;MTDPIQLLNALRRPRLLIRAARFGLADYRRDRDLTRLLGQGAVPAPAQSLDVLLEQEEALEQTRRSGDAGYSIARHVEVLIALIAESRLIPRGPDGAMG
;
A
#
# COMPACT_ATOMS: atom_id res chain seq x y z
N MET A 1 -15.78 5.34 8.68
CA MET A 1 -15.15 4.00 8.50
C MET A 1 -14.54 3.93 7.11
N THR A 2 -13.29 4.34 6.91
CA THR A 2 -12.66 4.23 5.59
C THR A 2 -12.05 2.84 5.45
N ASP A 3 -12.67 2.02 4.60
CA ASP A 3 -12.08 0.75 4.17
C ASP A 3 -10.75 1.05 3.44
N PRO A 4 -9.64 0.35 3.74
CA PRO A 4 -8.41 0.38 2.94
C PRO A 4 -8.64 0.40 1.42
N ILE A 5 -9.65 -0.34 0.97
CA ILE A 5 -10.03 -0.41 -0.45
C ILE A 5 -10.68 0.89 -0.92
N GLN A 6 -11.45 1.57 -0.07
CA GLN A 6 -11.96 2.90 -0.41
C GLN A 6 -10.84 3.93 -0.50
N LEU A 7 -9.84 3.85 0.39
CA LEU A 7 -8.65 4.69 0.29
C LEU A 7 -7.92 4.49 -1.04
N LEU A 8 -7.68 3.23 -1.44
CA LEU A 8 -7.03 2.93 -2.72
C LEU A 8 -7.88 3.27 -3.95
N ASN A 9 -9.21 3.10 -3.87
CA ASN A 9 -10.11 3.51 -4.94
C ASN A 9 -10.07 5.03 -5.16
N ALA A 10 -9.88 5.82 -4.10
CA ALA A 10 -9.70 7.27 -4.20
C ALA A 10 -8.44 7.65 -5.00
N LEU A 11 -7.41 6.79 -4.99
CA LEU A 11 -6.19 6.96 -5.80
C LEU A 11 -6.41 6.68 -7.32
N ARG A 12 -7.62 6.26 -7.74
CA ARG A 12 -7.97 5.93 -9.16
C ARG A 12 -7.03 4.90 -9.81
N ARG A 13 -6.83 3.75 -9.17
CA ARG A 13 -5.97 2.68 -9.70
C ARG A 13 -6.71 1.69 -10.60
N PRO A 14 -6.04 1.06 -11.59
CA PRO A 14 -6.62 -0.01 -12.40
C PRO A 14 -7.18 -1.15 -11.53
N ARG A 15 -8.44 -1.54 -11.76
CA ARG A 15 -9.14 -2.56 -10.94
C ARG A 15 -8.41 -3.90 -10.88
N LEU A 16 -7.63 -4.22 -11.92
CA LEU A 16 -6.83 -5.45 -11.98
C LEU A 16 -5.70 -5.46 -10.94
N LEU A 17 -5.00 -4.34 -10.73
CA LEU A 17 -3.91 -4.25 -9.75
C LEU A 17 -4.45 -4.42 -8.32
N ILE A 18 -5.59 -3.78 -8.03
CA ILE A 18 -6.27 -3.94 -6.74
C ILE A 18 -6.70 -5.40 -6.53
N ARG A 19 -7.21 -6.09 -7.56
CA ARG A 19 -7.55 -7.51 -7.45
C ARG A 19 -6.32 -8.38 -7.19
N ALA A 20 -5.23 -8.16 -7.91
CA ALA A 20 -3.98 -8.90 -7.70
C ALA A 20 -3.46 -8.72 -6.28
N ALA A 21 -3.44 -7.47 -5.79
CA ALA A 21 -3.02 -7.17 -4.43
C ALA A 21 -3.91 -7.87 -3.38
N ARG A 22 -5.22 -7.96 -3.61
CA ARG A 22 -6.12 -8.68 -2.70
C ARG A 22 -5.79 -10.16 -2.56
N PHE A 23 -5.38 -10.83 -3.64
CA PHE A 23 -4.96 -12.24 -3.55
C PHE A 23 -3.63 -12.38 -2.81
N GLY A 24 -2.68 -11.48 -3.05
CA GLY A 24 -1.38 -11.50 -2.37
C GLY A 24 -1.43 -11.21 -0.86
N LEU A 25 -2.53 -10.68 -0.34
CA LEU A 25 -2.70 -10.48 1.11
C LEU A 25 -2.62 -11.77 1.93
N ALA A 26 -3.02 -12.91 1.35
CA ALA A 26 -2.98 -14.20 2.06
C ALA A 26 -1.54 -14.63 2.41
N ASP A 27 -0.57 -14.20 1.60
CA ASP A 27 0.84 -14.57 1.71
C ASP A 27 1.72 -13.46 2.29
N TYR A 28 1.14 -12.29 2.58
CA TYR A 28 1.86 -11.12 3.08
C TYR A 28 2.40 -11.35 4.49
N ARG A 29 3.71 -11.17 4.65
CA ARG A 29 4.43 -11.22 5.92
C ARG A 29 5.08 -9.88 6.16
N ARG A 30 4.44 -9.06 7.01
CA ARG A 30 4.87 -7.68 7.35
C ARG A 30 6.38 -7.56 7.56
N ASP A 31 6.95 -8.39 8.43
CA ASP A 31 8.37 -8.31 8.80
C ASP A 31 9.32 -8.50 7.59
N ARG A 32 9.09 -9.56 6.80
CA ARG A 32 9.89 -9.91 5.62
C ARG A 32 9.65 -8.94 4.46
N ASP A 33 8.38 -8.72 4.12
CA ASP A 33 8.01 -8.06 2.87
C ASP A 33 8.18 -6.55 2.98
N LEU A 34 7.84 -5.94 4.12
CA LEU A 34 7.99 -4.50 4.33
C LEU A 34 9.46 -4.11 4.43
N THR A 35 10.29 -4.89 5.12
CA THR A 35 11.75 -4.71 5.16
C THR A 35 12.35 -4.70 3.75
N ARG A 36 11.97 -5.67 2.91
CA ARG A 36 12.42 -5.74 1.52
C ARG A 36 11.94 -4.55 0.67
N LEU A 37 10.70 -4.11 0.86
CA LEU A 37 10.12 -3.00 0.09
C LEU A 37 10.69 -1.64 0.48
N LEU A 38 10.95 -1.41 1.77
CA LEU A 38 11.50 -0.16 2.28
C LEU A 38 13.03 -0.11 2.22
N GLY A 39 13.69 -1.25 2.12
CA GLY A 39 15.16 -1.34 2.14
C GLY A 39 15.76 -0.97 3.50
N GLN A 40 14.96 -1.00 4.57
CA GLN A 40 15.35 -0.62 5.92
C GLN A 40 15.55 -1.85 6.80
N GLY A 41 16.54 -1.82 7.70
CA GLY A 41 16.84 -2.94 8.59
C GLY A 41 15.81 -3.17 9.72
N ALA A 42 14.90 -2.22 9.94
CA ALA A 42 13.82 -2.32 10.92
C ALA A 42 12.50 -1.90 10.30
N VAL A 43 11.41 -2.56 10.69
CA VAL A 43 10.07 -2.24 10.20
C VAL A 43 9.51 -1.03 10.95
N PRO A 44 9.17 0.08 10.28
CA PRO A 44 8.62 1.26 10.93
C PRO A 44 7.21 1.03 11.48
N ALA A 45 6.71 2.01 12.23
CA ALA A 45 5.31 2.01 12.68
C ALA A 45 4.36 2.01 11.47
N PRO A 46 3.14 1.42 11.57
CA PRO A 46 2.22 1.34 10.43
C PRO A 46 1.92 2.68 9.76
N ALA A 47 1.76 3.77 10.53
CA ALA A 47 1.51 5.10 9.98
C ALA A 47 2.67 5.61 9.11
N GLN A 48 3.90 5.52 9.63
CA GLN A 48 5.10 5.90 8.88
C GLN A 48 5.31 4.99 7.65
N SER A 49 4.98 3.70 7.78
CA SER A 49 5.06 2.76 6.67
C SER A 49 4.10 3.14 5.53
N LEU A 50 2.89 3.58 5.87
CA LEU A 50 1.90 4.03 4.89
C LEU A 50 2.36 5.24 4.10
N ASP A 51 2.94 6.25 4.76
CA ASP A 51 3.42 7.46 4.09
C ASP A 51 4.46 7.10 3.00
N VAL A 52 5.45 6.29 3.36
CA VAL A 52 6.49 5.85 2.41
C VAL A 52 5.91 4.96 1.30
N LEU A 53 4.96 4.09 1.63
CA LEU A 53 4.33 3.22 0.64
C LEU A 53 3.46 4.01 -0.35
N LEU A 54 2.78 5.08 0.09
CA LEU A 54 1.98 5.96 -0.77
C LEU A 54 2.87 6.71 -1.77
N GLU A 55 4.02 7.22 -1.31
CA GLU A 55 5.01 7.85 -2.19
C GLU A 55 5.53 6.88 -3.25
N GLN A 56 5.89 5.65 -2.85
CA GLN A 56 6.34 4.62 -3.79
C GLN A 56 5.25 4.22 -4.79
N GLU A 57 4.00 4.13 -4.33
CA GLU A 57 2.87 3.76 -5.17
C GLU A 57 2.53 4.84 -6.20
N GLU A 58 2.57 6.11 -5.81
CA GLU A 58 2.41 7.22 -6.74
C GLU A 58 3.53 7.25 -7.77
N ALA A 59 4.78 7.06 -7.37
CA ALA A 59 5.90 6.96 -8.30
C ALA A 59 5.71 5.83 -9.33
N LEU A 60 5.29 4.64 -8.88
CA LEU A 60 5.02 3.49 -9.76
C LEU A 60 3.84 3.74 -10.69
N GLU A 61 2.79 4.42 -10.24
CA GLU A 61 1.66 4.80 -11.09
C GLU A 61 2.08 5.82 -12.15
N GLN A 62 2.97 6.77 -11.84
CA GLN A 62 3.51 7.70 -12.83
C GLN A 62 4.34 6.97 -13.88
N THR A 63 5.25 6.08 -13.47
CA THR A 63 6.03 5.22 -14.38
C THR A 63 5.12 4.34 -15.26
N ARG A 64 4.03 3.81 -14.69
CA ARG A 64 3.03 3.03 -15.44
C ARG A 64 2.33 3.89 -16.50
N ARG A 65 1.98 5.13 -16.17
CA ARG A 65 1.26 6.06 -17.07
C ARG A 65 2.14 6.58 -18.19
N SER A 66 3.43 6.81 -17.93
CA SER A 66 4.39 7.23 -18.95
C SER A 66 4.78 6.10 -19.90
N GLY A 67 4.50 4.84 -19.54
CA GLY A 67 4.91 3.67 -20.33
C GLY A 67 6.42 3.42 -20.26
N ASP A 68 7.06 3.89 -19.18
CA ASP A 68 8.49 3.77 -18.98
C ASP A 68 8.94 2.29 -18.87
N ALA A 69 10.07 1.95 -19.50
CA ALA A 69 10.58 0.58 -19.57
C ALA A 69 11.02 0.01 -18.21
N GLY A 70 11.27 0.87 -17.23
CA GLY A 70 11.56 0.49 -15.84
C GLY A 70 10.33 0.10 -15.03
N TYR A 71 9.11 0.19 -15.59
CA TYR A 71 7.89 -0.18 -14.88
C TYR A 71 7.88 -1.66 -14.50
N SER A 72 7.81 -1.94 -13.19
CA SER A 72 7.60 -3.29 -12.68
C SER A 72 6.19 -3.43 -12.10
N ILE A 73 5.33 -4.16 -12.82
CA ILE A 73 3.99 -4.50 -12.35
C ILE A 73 4.03 -5.35 -11.07
N ALA A 74 5.01 -6.24 -10.94
CA ALA A 74 5.19 -7.06 -9.74
C ALA A 74 5.44 -6.16 -8.52
N ARG A 75 6.38 -5.21 -8.63
CA ARG A 75 6.66 -4.25 -7.56
C ARG A 75 5.44 -3.41 -7.20
N HIS A 76 4.66 -2.97 -8.20
CA HIS A 76 3.43 -2.20 -7.96
C HIS A 76 2.40 -3.03 -7.17
N VAL A 77 2.20 -4.29 -7.52
CA VAL A 77 1.32 -5.18 -6.78
C VAL A 77 1.83 -5.39 -5.34
N GLU A 78 3.13 -5.57 -5.13
CA GLU A 78 3.71 -5.72 -3.79
C GLU A 78 3.48 -4.49 -2.90
N VAL A 79 3.67 -3.29 -3.44
CA VAL A 79 3.41 -2.03 -2.72
C VAL A 79 1.93 -1.90 -2.38
N LEU A 80 1.02 -2.25 -3.30
CA LEU A 80 -0.42 -2.25 -3.04
C LEU A 80 -0.83 -3.27 -1.97
N ILE A 81 -0.22 -4.47 -1.95
CA ILE A 81 -0.44 -5.48 -0.89
C ILE A 81 -0.06 -4.87 0.47
N ALA A 82 1.13 -4.27 0.55
CA ALA A 82 1.61 -3.64 1.77
C ALA A 82 0.71 -2.47 2.22
N LEU A 83 0.26 -1.60 1.31
CA LEU A 83 -0.68 -0.51 1.63
C LEU A 83 -1.98 -1.03 2.23
N ILE A 84 -2.58 -2.07 1.63
CA ILE A 84 -3.82 -2.65 2.17
C ILE A 84 -3.57 -3.28 3.53
N ALA A 85 -2.45 -3.96 3.71
CA ALA A 85 -2.11 -4.60 4.97
C ALA A 85 -1.84 -3.58 6.09
N GLU A 86 -0.99 -2.59 5.85
CA GLU A 86 -0.62 -1.58 6.85
C GLU A 86 -1.80 -0.67 7.24
N SER A 87 -2.68 -0.33 6.29
CA SER A 87 -3.87 0.48 6.60
C SER A 87 -4.87 -0.23 7.52
N ARG A 88 -4.86 -1.56 7.58
CA ARG A 88 -5.67 -2.34 8.56
C ARG A 88 -5.09 -2.29 9.97
N LEU A 89 -3.81 -1.95 10.11
CA LEU A 89 -3.10 -1.91 11.40
C LEU A 89 -3.21 -0.54 12.08
N ILE A 90 -3.63 0.50 11.35
CA ILE A 90 -3.90 1.81 11.93
C ILE A 90 -5.12 1.69 12.85
N PRO A 91 -4.97 1.97 14.17
CA PRO A 91 -6.12 2.08 15.05
C PRO A 91 -7.04 3.16 14.50
N ARG A 92 -8.33 2.85 14.35
CA ARG A 92 -9.32 3.90 14.09
C ARG A 92 -9.27 4.84 15.29
N GLY A 93 -8.88 6.09 15.07
CA GLY A 93 -9.12 7.13 16.07
C GLY A 93 -10.60 7.14 16.45
N PRO A 94 -10.95 7.51 17.69
CA PRO A 94 -12.34 7.56 18.10
C PRO A 94 -13.06 8.68 17.33
N ASP A 95 -13.67 8.36 16.18
CA ASP A 95 -14.71 9.20 15.61
C ASP A 95 -15.96 9.06 16.50
N GLY A 96 -16.10 9.92 17.52
CA GLY A 96 -17.31 9.93 18.35
C GLY A 96 -17.26 10.61 19.73
N ALA A 97 -16.34 11.52 20.01
CA ALA A 97 -16.43 12.38 21.20
C ALA A 97 -16.21 13.84 20.82
N MET A 98 -17.15 14.41 20.05
CA MET A 98 -17.47 15.83 20.25
C MET A 98 -18.26 15.91 21.56
N GLY A 99 -17.60 16.39 22.61
CA GLY A 99 -18.23 17.27 23.58
C GLY A 99 -18.10 18.71 23.09
#